data_AF-A0A183CU11-F1
#
_entry.id   AF-A0A183CU11-F1
#
_cell.length_a   1.000
_cell.length_b   1.000
_cell.length_c   1.000
_cell.angle_alpha   90.00
_cell.angle_beta   90.00
_cell.angle_gamma   90.00
#
_symmetry.space_group_name_H-M   'P 1'
#
loop_
_entity.id
_entity.type
_entity.pdbx_description
1 polymer ?
#
loop_
_entity_poly.entity_id
_entity_poly.type
_entity_poly.pdbx_seq_one_letter_code
_entity_poly.pdbx_strand_id
1 'polypeptide(L)' 'MLPTYVRAVAVGEECGEFLALDLGGTNFRVLLITLEGECRSTMRSKIYRVPDYVQKGTGTALFDHIAACLAKFMQE' A
#
# COMPACT_ATOMS: atom_id res chain seq x y z
N MET A 1 3.91 6.51 -23.44
CA MET A 1 2.72 6.30 -22.59
C MET A 1 2.65 4.82 -22.25
N LEU A 2 2.70 4.45 -20.97
CA LEU A 2 2.61 3.06 -20.51
C LEU A 2 1.14 2.73 -20.14
N PRO A 3 0.55 1.60 -20.59
CA PRO A 3 -0.81 1.22 -20.20
C PRO A 3 -0.93 0.91 -18.70
N THR A 4 -1.99 1.40 -18.05
CA THR A 4 -2.26 1.16 -16.62
C THR A 4 -3.08 -0.10 -16.34
N TYR A 5 -3.67 -0.69 -17.39
CA TYR A 5 -4.59 -1.84 -17.31
C TYR A 5 -5.89 -1.61 -16.52
N VAL A 6 -6.18 -0.38 -16.10
CA VAL A 6 -7.50 0.00 -15.54
C VAL A 6 -8.44 0.27 -16.71
N ARG A 7 -9.48 -0.57 -16.85
CA ARG A 7 -10.40 -0.55 -18.01
C ARG A 7 -11.77 0.07 -17.73
N ALA A 8 -12.09 0.32 -16.46
CA ALA A 8 -13.35 0.90 -16.04
C ALA A 8 -13.11 1.89 -14.90
N VAL A 9 -13.99 2.89 -14.81
CA VAL A 9 -14.03 3.83 -13.69
C VAL A 9 -14.88 3.21 -12.58
N ALA A 10 -14.50 3.46 -11.32
CA ALA A 10 -15.25 2.99 -10.17
C ALA A 10 -16.69 3.53 -10.18
N VAL A 11 -17.63 2.69 -9.75
CA VAL A 11 -19.07 3.00 -9.74
C VAL A 11 -19.58 3.39 -8.35
N GLY A 12 -18.78 3.18 -7.30
CA GLY A 12 -19.13 3.51 -5.92
C GLY A 12 -19.80 2.36 -5.15
N GLU A 13 -20.08 1.24 -5.81
CA GLU A 13 -20.67 0.04 -5.23
C GLU A 13 -19.61 -1.01 -4.85
N GLU A 14 -18.33 -0.67 -4.97
CA GLU A 14 -17.24 -1.56 -4.59
C GLU A 14 -17.25 -1.79 -3.07
N CYS A 15 -17.12 -3.07 -2.68
CA CYS A 15 -17.14 -3.49 -1.29
C CYS A 15 -15.94 -4.41 -1.00
N GLY A 16 -15.44 -4.36 0.23
CA GLY A 16 -14.42 -5.29 0.72
C GLY A 16 -13.24 -4.59 1.38
N GLU A 17 -12.32 -5.41 1.89
CA GLU A 17 -11.09 -4.94 2.53
C GLU A 17 -9.89 -5.12 1.59
N PHE A 18 -9.16 -4.03 1.39
CA PHE A 18 -8.06 -3.97 0.44
C PHE A 18 -6.81 -3.43 1.12
N LEU A 19 -5.68 -4.11 0.89
CA LEU A 19 -4.36 -3.59 1.23
C LEU A 19 -3.80 -2.80 0.05
N ALA A 20 -3.37 -1.57 0.32
CA ALA A 20 -2.63 -0.75 -0.63
C ALA A 20 -1.23 -0.46 -0.08
N LEU A 21 -0.24 -0.49 -0.97
CA LEU A 21 1.17 -0.28 -0.67
C LEU A 21 1.66 0.91 -1.49
N ASP A 22 2.15 1.92 -0.81
CA ASP A 22 2.65 3.15 -1.42
C ASP A 22 4.12 3.35 -1.07
N LEU A 23 4.99 3.13 -2.06
CA LEU A 23 6.42 3.23 -1.92
C LEU A 23 6.91 4.54 -2.55
N GLY A 24 7.20 5.52 -1.69
CA GLY A 24 7.93 6.73 -2.06
C GLY A 24 9.44 6.53 -1.98
N GLY A 25 10.20 7.63 -2.12
CA GLY A 25 11.66 7.60 -1.97
C GLY A 25 12.10 7.30 -0.52
N THR A 26 11.56 8.05 0.43
CA THR A 26 11.99 8.00 1.85
C THR A 26 10.98 7.29 2.76
N ASN A 27 9.73 7.21 2.31
CA ASN A 27 8.61 6.73 3.10
C ASN A 27 7.90 5.60 2.36
N PHE A 28 7.60 4.54 3.11
CA PHE A 28 6.75 3.46 2.71
C PHE A 28 5.46 3.52 3.53
N ARG A 29 4.31 3.50 2.89
CA ARG A 29 3.01 3.55 3.56
C ARG A 29 2.21 2.28 3.25
N VAL A 30 1.72 1.67 4.31
CA VAL A 30 0.75 0.55 4.26
C VAL A 30 -0.62 1.13 4.59
N LEU A 31 -1.63 0.80 3.79
CA LEU A 31 -3.01 1.19 4.00
C LEU A 31 -3.91 -0.05 3.98
N LEU A 32 -4.82 -0.14 4.94
CA LEU A 32 -5.99 -1.02 4.90
C LEU A 32 -7.21 -0.13 4.64
N ILE A 33 -7.86 -0.38 3.52
CA ILE A 33 -9.02 0.37 3.04
C ILE A 33 -10.20 -0.58 3.09
N THR A 34 -11.26 -0.18 3.78
CA THR A 34 -12.54 -0.87 3.78
C THR A 34 -13.50 -0.06 2.91
N LEU A 35 -13.93 -0.64 1.80
CA LEU A 35 -14.97 -0.09 0.94
C LEU A 35 -16.32 -0.65 1.38
N GLU A 36 -17.28 0.23 1.62
CA GLU A 36 -18.59 -0.10 2.21
C GLU A 36 -19.74 -0.02 1.19
N GLY A 37 -19.44 0.19 -0.09
CA GLY A 37 -20.42 0.58 -1.11
C GLY A 37 -20.92 2.02 -0.90
N GLU A 38 -21.87 2.46 -1.72
CA GLU A 38 -22.48 3.80 -1.64
C GLU A 38 -21.45 4.96 -1.58
N CYS A 39 -20.31 4.82 -2.25
CA CYS A 39 -19.18 5.76 -2.20
C CYS A 39 -18.57 5.97 -0.79
N ARG A 40 -18.82 5.06 0.16
CA ARG A 40 -18.28 5.11 1.52
C ARG A 40 -17.02 4.27 1.65
N SER A 41 -16.04 4.80 2.39
CA SER A 41 -14.83 4.08 2.72
C SER A 41 -14.26 4.52 4.05
N THR A 42 -13.62 3.58 4.75
CA THR A 42 -12.78 3.86 5.92
C THR A 42 -11.35 3.40 5.64
N MET A 43 -10.39 4.03 6.31
CA MET A 43 -8.97 3.79 6.04
C MET A 43 -8.14 3.84 7.31
N ARG A 44 -7.34 2.79 7.51
CA ARG A 44 -6.23 2.77 8.46
C ARG A 44 -4.92 2.79 7.69
N SER A 45 -3.97 3.62 8.11
CA SER A 45 -2.67 3.67 7.45
C SER A 45 -1.52 3.86 8.43
N LYS A 46 -0.33 3.43 8.01
CA LYS A 46 0.90 3.63 8.77
C LYS A 46 2.07 3.90 7.83
N ILE A 47 2.91 4.85 8.23
CA ILE A 47 4.12 5.24 7.51
C ILE A 47 5.33 4.61 8.20
N TYR A 48 6.18 4.00 7.38
CA TYR A 48 7.47 3.42 7.74
C TYR A 48 8.56 4.18 6.99
N ARG A 49 9.65 4.50 7.68
CA ARG A 49 10.81 5.11 7.04
C ARG A 49 11.62 4.05 6.33
N VAL A 50 11.92 4.27 5.05
CA VAL A 50 12.84 3.43 4.28
C VAL A 50 14.27 3.92 4.57
N PRO A 51 15.15 3.09 5.15
CA PRO A 51 16.53 3.48 5.40
C PRO A 51 17.30 3.68 4.08
N ASP A 52 18.26 4.62 4.06
CA ASP A 52 19.06 4.93 2.86
C ASP A 52 19.81 3.70 2.31
N TYR A 53 20.31 2.83 3.20
CA TYR A 53 20.97 1.58 2.81
C TYR A 53 20.02 0.55 2.20
N VAL A 54 18.72 0.61 2.52
CA VAL A 54 17.69 -0.23 1.86
C VAL A 54 17.35 0.37 0.51
N GLN A 55 17.17 1.69 0.44
CA GLN A 55 16.84 2.41 -0.79
C GLN A 55 17.92 2.26 -1.88
N LYS A 56 19.20 2.27 -1.49
CA LYS A 56 20.36 2.07 -2.38
C LYS A 56 20.88 0.64 -2.38
N GLY A 57 20.22 -0.25 -1.66
CA GLY A 57 20.62 -1.64 -1.47
C GLY A 57 20.15 -2.55 -2.61
N THR A 58 20.06 -3.85 -2.32
CA THR A 58 19.54 -4.84 -3.27
C THR A 58 18.01 -4.82 -3.29
N GLY A 59 17.42 -5.27 -4.41
CA GLY A 59 15.98 -5.47 -4.50
C GLY A 59 15.45 -6.40 -3.41
N THR A 60 16.19 -7.48 -3.09
CA THR A 60 15.84 -8.39 -1.99
C THR A 60 15.72 -7.66 -0.67
N ALA A 61 16.70 -6.83 -0.29
CA ALA A 61 16.66 -6.08 0.95
C ALA A 61 15.48 -5.09 1.02
N LEU A 62 15.11 -4.49 -0.12
CA LEU A 62 13.93 -3.64 -0.21
C LEU A 62 12.62 -4.43 0.00
N PHE A 63 12.47 -5.56 -0.69
CA PHE A 63 11.26 -6.39 -0.54
C PHE A 63 11.16 -7.04 0.85
N ASP A 64 12.28 -7.40 1.47
CA ASP A 64 12.32 -7.87 2.87
C ASP A 64 11.84 -6.78 3.83
N HIS A 65 12.28 -5.52 3.64
CA HIS A 65 11.82 -4.38 4.44
C HIS A 65 10.31 -4.13 4.27
N ILE A 66 9.80 -4.20 3.04
CA ILE A 66 8.37 -4.06 2.74
C ILE A 66 7.56 -5.16 3.43
N ALA A 67 7.99 -6.42 3.31
CA ALA A 67 7.33 -7.56 3.93
C ALA A 67 7.29 -7.45 5.46
N ALA A 68 8.40 -7.04 6.08
CA ALA A 68 8.48 -6.83 7.53
C ALA A 68 7.55 -5.70 8.01
N CYS A 69 7.49 -4.59 7.28
CA CYS A 69 6.60 -3.48 7.59
C CYS A 69 5.12 -3.89 7.46
N LEU A 70 4.77 -4.64 6.41
CA LEU A 70 3.43 -5.18 6.23
C LEU A 70 3.05 -6.16 7.36
N ALA A 71 3.93 -7.10 7.69
CA ALA A 71 3.68 -8.05 8.79
C ALA A 71 3.45 -7.33 10.12
N LYS A 72 4.23 -6.28 10.42
CA LYS A 72 4.05 -5.45 11.60
C LYS A 72 2.71 -4.71 11.58
N PHE A 73 2.32 -4.13 10.44
CA PHE A 73 1.04 -3.44 10.30
C PHE A 73 -0.16 -4.37 10.58
N MET A 74 -0.09 -5.62 10.12
CA MET A 74 -1.16 -6.61 10.29
C MET A 74 -1.30 -7.16 11.71
N GLN A 75 -0.30 -6.95 12.59
CA GLN A 75 -0.31 -7.42 13.97
C GLN A 75 -0.76 -6.36 14.98
N GLU A 76 -0.89 -5.11 14.55
CA GLU A 76 -1.36 -3.98 15.37
C GLU A 76 -2.86 -3.81 15.29
#